data_AF-A0AAU5RR05-F1
#
_entry.id   AF-A0AAU5RR05-F1
#
_cell.length_a   1.000
_cell.length_b   1.000
_cell.length_c   1.000
_cell.angle_alpha   90.00
_cell.angle_beta   90.00
_cell.angle_gamma   90.00
#
_symmetry.space_group_name_H-M   'P 1'
#
loop_
_entity.id
_entity.type
_entity.pdbx_description
1 polymer ?
#
loop_
_entity_poly.entity_id
_entity_poly.type
_entity_poly.pdbx_seq_one_letter_code
_entity_poly.pdbx_strand_id
1 'polypeptide(L)'
;MAISLARRVTVVAACTASLVLTGGTAAWSAPAATVVAAPHGGPAPRGGDTEDRAPMPADPMAYELGRTLASLDARNLETTFLAQIVAQYRTVVDMAELEVERGADTAVRDRAKAMVTDQEQRAEQCEKWLHDWYGMTTEQAMEKAPADARKAMTALRQGMTRMTDDLRKVDKGEKFDTEFARRMVSLHSAAAVEYSGPQVRATHPELRAAAASGMNSQLAGVAELIGWLTGQVADAQDMGTLPTTPQTPEMPQGAAHAGAGGTQGPAAPLAAAAGGALLAVGGGFAVTLLRRRRATVRQQG
;
A
#
# COMPACT_ATOMS: atom_id res chain seq x y z
N MET A 1 4.88 77.25 -40.18
CA MET A 1 6.16 76.51 -40.13
C MET A 1 5.90 75.23 -39.35
N ALA A 2 5.78 74.09 -40.04
CA ALA A 2 5.50 72.80 -39.43
C ALA A 2 6.76 71.93 -39.55
N ILE A 3 7.36 71.58 -38.42
CA ILE A 3 8.53 70.69 -38.36
C ILE A 3 8.13 69.49 -37.50
N SER A 4 8.10 68.34 -38.18
CA SER A 4 8.05 66.98 -37.66
C SER A 4 9.17 66.72 -36.65
N LEU A 5 8.90 66.01 -35.55
CA LEU A 5 9.93 65.22 -34.87
C LEU A 5 9.34 63.92 -34.31
N ALA A 6 10.02 62.83 -34.70
CA ALA A 6 9.66 61.44 -34.50
C ALA A 6 9.69 61.00 -33.02
N ARG A 7 8.70 60.21 -32.63
CA ARG A 7 8.65 59.53 -31.33
C ARG A 7 9.36 58.17 -31.46
N ARG A 8 10.54 58.04 -30.85
CA ARG A 8 11.28 56.77 -30.74
C ARG A 8 10.62 55.90 -29.67
N VAL A 9 10.29 54.67 -30.06
CA VAL A 9 9.86 53.58 -29.17
C VAL A 9 11.11 52.85 -28.70
N THR A 10 11.26 52.64 -27.40
CA THR A 10 12.20 51.67 -26.83
C THR A 10 11.52 50.96 -25.67
N VAL A 11 11.57 49.63 -25.74
CA VAL A 11 10.85 48.64 -24.95
C VAL A 11 11.48 48.46 -23.58
N VAL A 12 10.67 48.37 -22.52
CA VAL A 12 11.00 47.61 -21.30
C VAL A 12 9.74 46.91 -20.81
N ALA A 13 9.58 45.62 -21.13
CA ALA A 13 8.64 44.75 -20.46
C ALA A 13 9.30 44.30 -19.14
N ALA A 14 8.88 44.91 -18.03
CA ALA A 14 9.32 44.52 -16.71
C ALA A 14 8.40 43.42 -16.17
N CYS A 15 8.94 42.21 -16.07
CA CYS A 15 8.39 41.11 -15.28
C CYS A 15 8.33 41.52 -13.81
N THR A 16 7.14 41.58 -13.22
CA THR A 16 7.00 41.69 -11.76
C THR A 16 7.07 40.32 -11.11
N ALA A 17 7.89 40.28 -10.07
CA ALA A 17 8.41 39.12 -9.38
C ALA A 17 7.38 38.42 -8.49
N SER A 18 7.66 37.13 -8.33
CA SER A 18 7.12 36.18 -7.37
C SER A 18 7.16 36.69 -5.93
N LEU A 19 6.10 36.43 -5.18
CA LEU A 19 6.18 36.29 -3.72
C LEU A 19 6.22 34.79 -3.40
N VAL A 20 7.36 34.36 -2.89
CA VAL A 20 7.60 33.04 -2.31
C VAL A 20 6.90 32.99 -0.95
N LEU A 21 5.95 32.07 -0.79
CA LEU A 21 5.56 31.54 0.51
C LEU A 21 5.96 30.06 0.52
N THR A 22 7.08 29.80 1.19
CA THR A 22 7.54 28.47 1.58
C THR A 22 6.61 27.91 2.64
N GLY A 23 5.59 27.17 2.19
CA GLY A 23 4.89 26.17 2.99
C GLY A 23 5.11 24.82 2.31
N GLY A 24 6.13 24.08 2.76
CA GLY A 24 6.47 22.78 2.21
C GLY A 24 5.42 21.74 2.57
N THR A 25 4.43 21.54 1.69
CA THR A 25 3.81 20.23 1.54
C THR A 25 4.68 19.46 0.56
N ALA A 26 5.39 18.44 1.05
CA ALA A 26 5.96 17.42 0.18
C ALA A 26 4.79 16.61 -0.40
N ALA A 27 4.10 17.18 -1.39
CA ALA A 27 3.18 16.44 -2.23
C ALA A 27 4.05 15.58 -3.16
N TRP A 28 4.36 14.36 -2.73
CA TRP A 28 5.01 13.41 -3.61
C TRP A 28 4.04 13.07 -4.75
N SER A 29 4.40 13.54 -5.94
CA SER A 29 3.70 13.18 -7.18
C SER A 29 3.98 11.71 -7.45
N ALA A 30 2.95 10.87 -7.39
CA ALA A 30 3.00 9.55 -8.00
C ALA A 30 3.23 9.75 -9.52
N PRO A 31 4.18 9.07 -10.16
CA PRO A 31 4.21 9.05 -11.60
C PRO A 31 2.90 8.40 -12.06
N ALA A 32 2.13 9.11 -12.87
CA ALA A 32 1.00 8.51 -13.57
C ALA A 32 1.56 7.38 -14.44
N ALA A 33 1.23 6.13 -14.09
CA ALA A 33 1.50 5.00 -14.96
C ALA A 33 0.69 5.23 -16.25
N THR A 34 1.39 5.51 -17.34
CA THR A 34 0.79 5.54 -18.67
C THR A 34 0.22 4.16 -18.96
N VAL A 35 -1.10 4.02 -18.90
CA VAL A 35 -1.78 2.84 -19.41
C VAL A 35 -1.69 2.90 -20.93
N VAL A 36 -0.65 2.28 -21.49
CA VAL A 36 -0.58 2.01 -22.92
C VAL A 36 -1.57 0.89 -23.20
N ALA A 37 -2.67 1.21 -23.88
CA ALA A 37 -3.55 0.21 -24.47
C ALA A 37 -2.78 -0.53 -25.57
N ALA A 38 -2.43 -1.79 -25.33
CA ALA A 38 -1.87 -2.66 -26.36
C ALA A 38 -2.98 -3.13 -27.33
N PRO A 39 -2.73 -3.19 -28.64
CA PRO A 39 -3.72 -3.62 -29.62
C PRO A 39 -4.08 -5.10 -29.44
N HIS A 40 -5.37 -5.40 -29.47
CA HIS A 40 -5.87 -6.78 -29.43
C HIS A 40 -5.55 -7.50 -30.75
N GLY A 41 -4.59 -8.42 -30.71
CA GLY A 41 -4.21 -9.23 -31.88
C GLY A 41 -3.06 -10.19 -31.61
N GLY A 42 -3.15 -11.02 -30.57
CA GLY A 42 -2.25 -12.17 -30.36
C GLY A 42 -2.90 -13.48 -30.84
N PRO A 43 -2.13 -14.48 -31.29
CA PRO A 43 -2.69 -15.75 -31.77
C PRO A 43 -3.38 -16.52 -30.62
N ALA A 44 -4.50 -17.18 -30.95
CA ALA A 44 -5.35 -17.87 -30.00
C ALA A 44 -4.60 -18.95 -29.17
N PRO A 45 -4.98 -19.18 -27.90
CA PRO A 45 -4.33 -20.20 -27.06
C PRO A 45 -4.55 -21.61 -27.63
N ARG A 46 -3.50 -22.43 -27.59
CA ARG A 46 -3.61 -23.88 -27.82
C ARG A 46 -4.49 -24.49 -26.72
N GLY A 47 -5.51 -25.23 -27.15
CA GLY A 47 -6.48 -25.88 -26.26
C GLY A 47 -5.86 -27.01 -25.43
N GLY A 48 -6.21 -27.00 -24.14
CA GLY A 48 -5.82 -27.93 -23.08
C GLY A 48 -5.54 -27.14 -21.81
N ASP A 49 -6.28 -27.41 -20.72
CA ASP A 49 -5.96 -27.01 -19.33
C ASP A 49 -6.41 -25.62 -18.80
N THR A 50 -7.32 -24.91 -19.49
CA THR A 50 -7.70 -23.53 -19.07
C THR A 50 -8.62 -23.44 -17.84
N GLU A 51 -9.34 -24.51 -17.46
CA GLU A 51 -10.26 -24.46 -16.31
C GLU A 51 -9.54 -24.53 -14.95
N ASP A 52 -8.42 -25.26 -14.86
CA ASP A 52 -7.75 -25.53 -13.58
C ASP A 52 -6.93 -24.32 -13.07
N ARG A 53 -6.59 -23.38 -13.97
CA ARG A 53 -5.87 -22.12 -13.64
C ARG A 53 -6.76 -20.87 -13.63
N ALA A 54 -8.06 -21.01 -13.88
CA ALA A 54 -8.97 -19.86 -13.94
C ALA A 54 -8.98 -19.08 -12.60
N PRO A 55 -8.81 -17.74 -12.59
CA PRO A 55 -8.81 -16.96 -11.36
C PRO A 55 -10.09 -17.16 -10.55
N MET A 56 -9.97 -17.27 -9.22
CA MET A 56 -11.13 -17.37 -8.35
C MET A 56 -11.68 -15.95 -8.08
N PRO A 57 -13.00 -15.70 -8.26
CA PRO A 57 -13.58 -14.41 -7.93
C PRO A 57 -13.53 -14.14 -6.42
N ALA A 58 -13.68 -12.88 -6.02
CA ALA A 58 -13.89 -12.53 -4.61
C ALA A 58 -15.10 -13.27 -4.02
N ASP A 59 -15.01 -13.67 -2.75
CA ASP A 59 -16.15 -14.23 -2.02
C ASP A 59 -17.33 -13.23 -2.05
N PRO A 60 -18.55 -13.65 -2.44
CA PRO A 60 -19.73 -12.79 -2.43
C PRO A 60 -19.96 -12.06 -1.10
N MET A 61 -19.54 -12.66 0.02
CA MET A 61 -19.64 -12.06 1.34
C MET A 61 -18.75 -10.82 1.52
N ALA A 62 -17.70 -10.65 0.73
CA ALA A 62 -16.91 -9.43 0.73
C ALA A 62 -17.74 -8.22 0.25
N TYR A 63 -18.62 -8.41 -0.74
CA TYR A 63 -19.53 -7.36 -1.20
C TYR A 63 -20.62 -7.04 -0.20
N GLU A 64 -21.14 -8.05 0.51
CA GLU A 64 -22.08 -7.86 1.63
C GLU A 64 -21.45 -7.05 2.76
N LEU A 65 -20.22 -7.40 3.13
CA LEU A 65 -19.47 -6.67 4.13
C LEU A 65 -19.16 -5.24 3.66
N GLY A 66 -18.70 -5.06 2.42
CA GLY A 66 -18.44 -3.73 1.85
C GLY A 66 -19.68 -2.82 1.88
N ARG A 67 -20.85 -3.35 1.54
CA ARG A 67 -22.13 -2.62 1.67
C ARG A 67 -22.48 -2.31 3.12
N THR A 68 -22.21 -3.23 4.03
CA THR A 68 -22.42 -3.02 5.47
C THR A 68 -21.49 -1.93 6.00
N LEU A 69 -20.19 -1.99 5.71
CA LEU A 69 -19.22 -0.95 6.07
C LEU A 69 -19.64 0.43 5.52
N ALA A 70 -20.13 0.47 4.28
CA ALA A 70 -20.60 1.70 3.65
C ALA A 70 -21.80 2.33 4.37
N SER A 71 -22.62 1.57 5.10
CA SER A 71 -23.78 2.09 5.84
C SER A 71 -23.48 2.52 7.28
N LEU A 72 -22.32 2.14 7.84
CA LEU A 72 -21.95 2.49 9.21
C LEU A 72 -21.64 3.97 9.37
N ASP A 73 -21.85 4.52 10.57
CA ASP A 73 -21.24 5.80 10.96
C ASP A 73 -19.71 5.68 10.98
N ALA A 74 -19.02 6.82 11.00
CA ALA A 74 -17.58 6.85 10.78
C ALA A 74 -16.79 6.08 11.86
N ARG A 75 -17.21 6.13 13.13
CA ARG A 75 -16.52 5.39 14.20
C ARG A 75 -16.71 3.89 14.03
N ASN A 76 -17.95 3.46 13.82
CA ASN A 76 -18.26 2.03 13.62
C ASN A 76 -17.62 1.50 12.34
N LEU A 77 -17.53 2.30 11.28
CA LEU A 77 -16.79 1.97 10.06
C LEU A 77 -15.33 1.67 10.37
N GLU A 78 -14.61 2.58 11.04
CA GLU A 78 -13.19 2.43 11.30
C GLU A 78 -12.90 1.22 12.21
N THR A 79 -13.61 1.07 13.34
CA THR A 79 -13.36 -0.04 14.27
C THR A 79 -13.73 -1.39 13.67
N THR A 80 -14.82 -1.47 12.90
CA THR A 80 -15.24 -2.71 12.25
C THR A 80 -14.26 -3.09 11.15
N PHE A 81 -13.86 -2.12 10.31
CA PHE A 81 -12.90 -2.34 9.23
C PHE A 81 -11.55 -2.80 9.78
N LEU A 82 -10.98 -2.08 10.76
CA LEU A 82 -9.68 -2.42 11.32
C LEU A 82 -9.68 -3.83 11.93
N ALA A 83 -10.76 -4.19 12.65
CA ALA A 83 -10.85 -5.51 13.26
C ALA A 83 -10.92 -6.63 12.20
N GLN A 84 -11.69 -6.42 11.14
CA GLN A 84 -11.85 -7.39 10.07
C GLN A 84 -10.58 -7.52 9.22
N ILE A 85 -9.95 -6.41 8.83
CA ILE A 85 -8.80 -6.44 7.92
C ILE A 85 -7.59 -7.11 8.59
N VAL A 86 -7.43 -6.98 9.91
CA VAL A 86 -6.42 -7.72 10.69
C VAL A 86 -6.61 -9.24 10.54
N ALA A 87 -7.83 -9.74 10.64
CA ALA A 87 -8.11 -11.16 10.47
C ALA A 87 -7.83 -11.65 9.03
N GLN A 88 -8.11 -10.81 8.03
CA GLN A 88 -7.82 -11.12 6.65
C GLN A 88 -6.31 -11.13 6.37
N TYR A 89 -5.55 -10.15 6.88
CA TYR A 89 -4.09 -10.14 6.79
C TYR A 89 -3.46 -11.39 7.39
N ARG A 90 -3.90 -11.80 8.59
CA ARG A 90 -3.43 -13.04 9.23
C ARG A 90 -3.74 -14.28 8.39
N THR A 91 -4.91 -14.34 7.76
CA THR A 91 -5.24 -15.43 6.83
C THR A 91 -4.28 -15.45 5.63
N VAL A 92 -3.94 -14.28 5.09
CA VAL A 92 -2.98 -14.19 3.98
C VAL A 92 -1.59 -14.65 4.41
N VAL A 93 -1.16 -14.30 5.63
CA VAL A 93 0.11 -14.78 6.21
C VAL A 93 0.10 -16.30 6.32
N ASP A 94 -0.91 -16.89 6.94
CA ASP A 94 -1.05 -18.35 7.09
C ASP A 94 -0.94 -19.08 5.74
N MET A 95 -1.60 -18.56 4.70
CA MET A 95 -1.59 -19.17 3.37
C MET A 95 -0.26 -18.95 2.64
N ALA A 96 0.38 -17.79 2.83
CA ALA A 96 1.68 -17.50 2.26
C ALA A 96 2.79 -18.36 2.89
N GLU A 97 2.72 -18.64 4.19
CA GLU A 97 3.63 -19.59 4.84
C GLU A 97 3.51 -21.00 4.25
N LEU A 98 2.29 -21.46 3.99
CA LEU A 98 2.06 -22.75 3.31
C LEU A 98 2.69 -22.78 1.91
N GLU A 99 2.59 -21.69 1.15
CA GLU A 99 3.24 -21.55 -0.16
C GLU A 99 4.76 -21.60 -0.05
N VAL A 100 5.35 -20.91 0.93
CA VAL A 100 6.80 -20.96 1.17
C VAL A 100 7.27 -22.39 1.46
N GLU A 101 6.48 -23.18 2.19
CA GLU A 101 6.77 -24.56 2.57
C GLU A 101 6.56 -25.55 1.42
N ARG A 102 5.44 -25.43 0.68
CA ARG A 102 4.90 -26.48 -0.20
C ARG A 102 4.93 -26.15 -1.68
N GLY A 103 5.17 -24.88 -2.02
CA GLY A 103 5.24 -24.45 -3.40
C GLY A 103 6.47 -25.00 -4.14
N ALA A 104 6.40 -25.03 -5.47
CA ALA A 104 7.49 -25.45 -6.35
C ALA A 104 8.11 -24.29 -7.12
N ASP A 105 7.30 -23.33 -7.58
CA ASP A 105 7.73 -22.16 -8.33
C ASP A 105 8.48 -21.17 -7.41
N THR A 106 9.75 -20.87 -7.74
CA THR A 106 10.58 -19.97 -6.94
C THR A 106 10.05 -18.54 -6.91
N ALA A 107 9.48 -18.05 -8.00
CA ALA A 107 8.94 -16.70 -8.08
C ALA A 107 7.69 -16.56 -7.20
N VAL A 108 6.79 -17.56 -7.21
CA VAL A 108 5.59 -17.56 -6.36
C VAL A 108 5.97 -17.63 -4.88
N ARG A 109 6.94 -18.48 -4.52
CA ARG A 109 7.46 -18.58 -3.15
C ARG A 109 8.13 -17.31 -2.66
N ASP A 110 8.93 -16.65 -3.49
CA ASP A 110 9.58 -15.40 -3.12
C ASP A 110 8.57 -14.27 -2.91
N ARG A 111 7.53 -14.22 -3.74
CA ARG A 111 6.37 -13.35 -3.52
C ARG A 111 5.67 -13.67 -2.21
N ALA A 112 5.43 -14.95 -1.90
CA ALA A 112 4.78 -15.36 -0.67
C ALA A 112 5.57 -14.91 0.58
N LYS A 113 6.91 -15.00 0.57
CA LYS A 113 7.75 -14.44 1.65
C LYS A 113 7.55 -12.94 1.83
N ALA A 114 7.51 -12.19 0.73
CA ALA A 114 7.25 -10.74 0.78
C ALA A 114 5.86 -10.45 1.37
N MET A 115 4.85 -11.26 1.00
CA MET A 115 3.51 -11.13 1.55
C MET A 115 3.45 -11.41 3.05
N VAL A 116 4.18 -12.40 3.58
CA VAL A 116 4.25 -12.65 5.02
C VAL A 116 4.71 -11.36 5.73
N THR A 117 5.85 -10.82 5.34
CA THR A 117 6.40 -9.60 5.96
C THR A 117 5.46 -8.40 5.83
N ASP A 118 4.95 -8.13 4.63
CA ASP A 118 4.11 -6.96 4.38
C ASP A 118 2.77 -7.02 5.13
N GLN A 119 2.13 -8.19 5.18
CA GLN A 119 0.80 -8.34 5.80
C GLN A 119 0.89 -8.41 7.33
N GLU A 120 1.97 -8.97 7.89
CA GLU A 120 2.25 -8.91 9.33
C GLU A 120 2.37 -7.45 9.80
N GLN A 121 3.20 -6.65 9.13
CA GLN A 121 3.38 -5.23 9.49
C GLN A 121 2.07 -4.45 9.39
N ARG A 122 1.23 -4.75 8.40
CA ARG A 122 -0.09 -4.10 8.26
C ARG A 122 -1.07 -4.54 9.35
N ALA A 123 -1.07 -5.81 9.73
CA ALA A 123 -1.88 -6.29 10.84
C ALA A 123 -1.47 -5.58 12.14
N GLU A 124 -0.19 -5.56 12.47
CA GLU A 124 0.33 -4.87 13.67
C GLU A 124 -0.03 -3.38 13.67
N GLN A 125 0.08 -2.71 12.52
CA GLN A 125 -0.28 -1.29 12.41
C GLN A 125 -1.78 -1.06 12.65
N CYS A 126 -2.65 -1.92 12.12
CA CYS A 126 -4.09 -1.83 12.34
C CYS A 126 -4.47 -2.13 13.79
N GLU A 127 -3.81 -3.09 14.44
CA GLU A 127 -4.02 -3.37 15.87
C GLU A 127 -3.56 -2.21 16.75
N LYS A 128 -2.41 -1.61 16.43
CA LYS A 128 -1.92 -0.41 17.10
C LYS A 128 -2.91 0.74 16.97
N TRP A 129 -3.50 0.94 15.80
CA TRP A 129 -4.53 1.97 15.61
C TRP A 129 -5.82 1.69 16.38
N LEU A 130 -6.29 0.43 16.42
CA LEU A 130 -7.43 0.05 17.27
C LEU A 130 -7.18 0.39 18.75
N HIS A 131 -5.99 0.05 19.23
CA HIS A 131 -5.58 0.34 20.59
C HIS A 131 -5.47 1.84 20.84
N ASP A 132 -4.70 2.56 20.04
CA ASP A 132 -4.36 3.96 20.31
C ASP A 132 -5.53 4.91 20.12
N TRP A 133 -6.40 4.66 19.12
CA TRP A 133 -7.50 5.58 18.79
C TRP A 133 -8.79 5.24 19.55
N TYR A 134 -9.01 3.97 19.89
CA TYR A 134 -10.28 3.52 20.48
C TYR A 134 -10.15 2.78 21.82
N GLY A 135 -8.93 2.48 22.26
CA GLY A 135 -8.69 1.68 23.47
C GLY A 135 -9.24 0.27 23.34
N MET A 136 -9.24 -0.31 22.13
CA MET A 136 -9.82 -1.62 21.84
C MET A 136 -8.76 -2.59 21.31
N THR A 137 -8.89 -3.84 21.73
CA THR A 137 -8.29 -4.99 21.02
C THR A 137 -9.11 -5.34 19.79
N THR A 138 -8.52 -6.12 18.88
CA THR A 138 -9.21 -6.68 17.70
C THR A 138 -10.47 -7.44 18.11
N GLU A 139 -10.39 -8.29 19.14
CA GLU A 139 -11.51 -9.10 19.63
C GLU A 139 -12.64 -8.23 20.17
N GLN A 140 -12.31 -7.21 20.97
CA GLN A 140 -13.31 -6.27 21.49
C GLN A 140 -14.00 -5.47 20.38
N ALA A 141 -13.24 -5.04 19.36
CA ALA A 141 -13.80 -4.33 18.22
C ALA A 141 -14.74 -5.24 17.40
N MET A 142 -14.39 -6.51 17.20
CA MET A 142 -15.28 -7.49 16.59
C MET A 142 -16.56 -7.73 17.40
N GLU A 143 -16.43 -7.86 18.73
CA GLU A 143 -17.57 -8.10 19.62
C GLU A 143 -18.55 -6.91 19.63
N LYS A 144 -18.01 -5.69 19.63
CA LYS A 144 -18.79 -4.44 19.68
C LYS A 144 -19.32 -3.99 18.32
N ALA A 145 -18.90 -4.62 17.23
CA ALA A 145 -19.37 -4.26 15.90
C ALA A 145 -20.91 -4.41 15.79
N PRO A 146 -21.57 -3.58 14.96
CA PRO A 146 -23.01 -3.69 14.70
C PRO A 146 -23.42 -5.11 14.30
N ALA A 147 -24.64 -5.53 14.65
CA ALA A 147 -25.08 -6.91 14.49
C ALA A 147 -24.95 -7.42 13.03
N ASP A 148 -25.34 -6.60 12.06
CA ASP A 148 -25.22 -6.94 10.63
C ASP A 148 -23.75 -7.06 10.19
N ALA A 149 -22.88 -6.18 10.70
CA ALA A 149 -21.45 -6.26 10.46
C ALA A 149 -20.84 -7.55 11.04
N ARG A 150 -21.20 -7.91 12.28
CA ARG A 150 -20.75 -9.17 12.91
C ARG A 150 -21.18 -10.39 12.11
N LYS A 151 -22.42 -10.39 11.59
CA LYS A 151 -22.92 -11.46 10.72
C LYS A 151 -22.11 -11.55 9.42
N ALA A 152 -21.89 -10.43 8.74
CA ALA A 152 -21.12 -10.38 7.50
C ALA A 152 -19.65 -10.83 7.70
N MET A 153 -18.96 -10.28 8.71
CA MET A 153 -17.59 -10.66 9.07
C MET A 153 -17.48 -12.15 9.42
N THR A 154 -18.45 -12.69 10.16
CA THR A 154 -18.47 -14.12 10.51
C THR A 154 -18.61 -15.00 9.28
N ALA A 155 -19.50 -14.66 8.35
CA ALA A 155 -19.69 -15.41 7.12
C ALA A 155 -18.43 -15.36 6.22
N LEU A 156 -17.83 -14.18 6.05
CA LEU A 156 -16.59 -14.02 5.29
C LEU A 156 -15.44 -14.81 5.91
N ARG A 157 -15.27 -14.75 7.24
CA ARG A 157 -14.25 -15.53 7.96
C ARG A 157 -14.45 -17.04 7.79
N GLN A 158 -15.69 -17.54 7.81
CA GLN A 158 -15.95 -18.94 7.50
C GLN A 158 -15.55 -19.31 6.06
N GLY A 159 -15.76 -18.42 5.09
CA GLY A 159 -15.28 -18.58 3.71
C GLY A 159 -13.75 -18.71 3.66
N MET A 160 -13.05 -17.79 4.31
CA MET A 160 -11.59 -17.79 4.42
C MET A 160 -11.03 -19.03 5.13
N THR A 161 -11.68 -19.51 6.20
CA THR A 161 -11.29 -20.76 6.87
C THR A 161 -11.42 -21.95 5.93
N ARG A 162 -12.55 -22.10 5.23
CA ARG A 162 -12.72 -23.19 4.24
C ARG A 162 -11.68 -23.12 3.14
N MET A 163 -11.41 -21.92 2.63
CA MET A 163 -10.40 -21.68 1.61
C MET A 163 -9.00 -22.13 2.05
N THR A 164 -8.61 -21.82 3.28
CA THR A 164 -7.34 -22.23 3.89
C THR A 164 -7.29 -23.74 4.09
N ASP A 165 -8.35 -24.33 4.63
CA ASP A 165 -8.45 -25.78 4.85
C ASP A 165 -8.39 -26.56 3.54
N ASP A 166 -8.99 -26.04 2.47
CA ASP A 166 -8.90 -26.65 1.15
C ASP A 166 -7.49 -26.54 0.57
N LEU A 167 -6.79 -25.42 0.76
CA LEU A 167 -5.38 -25.30 0.35
C LEU A 167 -4.49 -26.31 1.11
N ARG A 168 -4.72 -26.51 2.41
CA ARG A 168 -3.95 -27.47 3.23
C ARG A 168 -4.05 -28.93 2.74
N LYS A 169 -5.13 -29.27 2.02
CA LYS A 169 -5.35 -30.60 1.42
C LYS A 169 -4.64 -30.78 0.07
N VAL A 170 -4.09 -29.71 -0.50
CA VAL A 170 -3.35 -29.77 -1.76
C VAL A 170 -1.95 -30.31 -1.49
N ASP A 171 -1.54 -31.30 -2.29
CA ASP A 171 -0.19 -31.84 -2.25
C ASP A 171 0.83 -30.76 -2.67
N LYS A 172 2.02 -30.80 -2.07
CA LYS A 172 3.15 -29.94 -2.46
C LYS A 172 3.49 -30.08 -3.96
N GLY A 173 3.92 -29.00 -4.60
CA GLY A 173 4.29 -28.97 -6.02
C GLY A 173 3.59 -27.87 -6.80
N GLU A 174 3.69 -27.89 -8.13
CA GLU A 174 3.16 -26.85 -9.03
C GLU A 174 1.63 -26.63 -8.90
N LYS A 175 0.90 -27.69 -8.54
CA LYS A 175 -0.54 -27.59 -8.26
C LYS A 175 -0.81 -26.77 -7.00
N PHE A 176 0.09 -26.82 -6.01
CA PHE A 176 0.02 -26.01 -4.81
C PHE A 176 0.12 -24.53 -5.19
N ASP A 177 1.14 -24.14 -5.97
CA ASP A 177 1.35 -22.77 -6.46
C ASP A 177 0.09 -22.23 -7.17
N THR A 178 -0.51 -23.07 -8.02
CA THR A 178 -1.74 -22.74 -8.76
C THR A 178 -2.90 -22.49 -7.81
N GLU A 179 -3.15 -23.39 -6.87
CA GLU A 179 -4.26 -23.29 -5.93
C GLU A 179 -4.08 -22.15 -4.92
N PHE A 180 -2.84 -21.86 -4.53
CA PHE A 180 -2.47 -20.67 -3.75
C PHE A 180 -2.77 -19.39 -4.53
N ALA A 181 -2.24 -19.26 -5.75
CA ALA A 181 -2.41 -18.07 -6.58
C ALA A 181 -3.89 -17.76 -6.85
N ARG A 182 -4.69 -18.77 -7.18
CA ARG A 182 -6.15 -18.62 -7.41
C ARG A 182 -6.86 -18.07 -6.17
N ARG A 183 -6.56 -18.61 -5.00
CA ARG A 183 -7.16 -18.16 -3.74
C ARG A 183 -6.68 -16.77 -3.34
N MET A 184 -5.41 -16.47 -3.56
CA MET A 184 -4.87 -15.14 -3.30
C MET A 184 -5.48 -14.06 -4.19
N VAL A 185 -5.83 -14.38 -5.45
CA VAL A 185 -6.63 -13.48 -6.28
C VAL A 185 -7.99 -13.19 -5.64
N SER A 186 -8.67 -14.21 -5.11
CA SER A 186 -9.95 -14.04 -4.41
C SER A 186 -9.81 -13.16 -3.15
N LEU A 187 -8.83 -13.46 -2.28
CA LEU A 187 -8.58 -12.73 -1.04
C LEU A 187 -8.19 -11.27 -1.29
N HIS A 188 -7.30 -11.01 -2.24
CA HIS A 188 -6.91 -9.64 -2.58
C HIS A 188 -8.10 -8.86 -3.17
N SER A 189 -8.91 -9.50 -4.00
CA SER A 189 -10.12 -8.88 -4.56
C SER A 189 -11.15 -8.56 -3.47
N ALA A 190 -11.33 -9.45 -2.50
CA ALA A 190 -12.20 -9.21 -1.34
C ALA A 190 -11.71 -8.01 -0.51
N ALA A 191 -10.42 -7.98 -0.18
CA ALA A 191 -9.83 -6.88 0.58
C ALA A 191 -10.02 -5.52 -0.15
N ALA A 192 -9.83 -5.49 -1.48
CA ALA A 192 -10.03 -4.28 -2.28
C ALA A 192 -11.45 -3.69 -2.17
N VAL A 193 -12.48 -4.53 -2.05
CA VAL A 193 -13.86 -4.09 -1.82
C VAL A 193 -14.00 -3.43 -0.45
N GLU A 194 -13.38 -3.99 0.59
CA GLU A 194 -13.47 -3.52 1.96
C GLU A 194 -12.79 -2.16 2.19
N TYR A 195 -11.71 -1.85 1.47
CA TYR A 195 -11.02 -0.55 1.57
C TYR A 195 -11.83 0.65 1.04
N SER A 196 -12.84 0.42 0.20
CA SER A 196 -13.59 1.50 -0.46
C SER A 196 -14.28 2.46 0.53
N GLY A 197 -14.87 1.92 1.60
CA GLY A 197 -15.50 2.69 2.68
C GLY A 197 -14.51 3.57 3.46
N PRO A 198 -13.51 2.99 4.15
CA PRO A 198 -12.58 3.75 4.97
C PRO A 198 -11.74 4.73 4.14
N GLN A 199 -11.39 4.44 2.88
CA GLN A 199 -10.67 5.38 2.01
C GLN A 199 -11.36 6.74 1.90
N VAL A 200 -12.70 6.74 1.85
CA VAL A 200 -13.49 7.96 1.63
C VAL A 200 -13.99 8.55 2.94
N ARG A 201 -14.34 7.72 3.92
CA ARG A 201 -15.16 8.12 5.07
C ARG A 201 -14.47 8.00 6.42
N ALA A 202 -13.27 7.41 6.52
CA ALA A 202 -12.56 7.35 7.78
C ALA A 202 -12.24 8.76 8.30
N THR A 203 -12.41 8.96 9.61
CA THR A 203 -12.12 10.23 10.28
C THR A 203 -10.62 10.44 10.43
N HIS A 204 -9.87 9.37 10.67
CA HIS A 204 -8.42 9.40 10.76
C HIS A 204 -7.80 9.52 9.36
N PRO A 205 -7.09 10.61 9.04
CA PRO A 205 -6.47 10.79 7.73
C PRO A 205 -5.44 9.70 7.40
N GLU A 206 -4.75 9.17 8.41
CA GLU A 206 -3.82 8.05 8.29
C GLU A 206 -4.52 6.80 7.76
N LEU A 207 -5.71 6.49 8.28
CA LEU A 207 -6.51 5.35 7.84
C LEU A 207 -7.06 5.56 6.42
N ARG A 208 -7.48 6.78 6.06
CA ARG A 208 -7.90 7.08 4.67
C ARG A 208 -6.76 6.84 3.68
N ALA A 209 -5.58 7.36 3.98
CA ALA A 209 -4.40 7.19 3.13
C ALA A 209 -3.99 5.71 3.03
N ALA A 210 -3.98 5.01 4.16
CA ALA A 210 -3.70 3.59 4.24
C ALA A 210 -4.67 2.75 3.43
N ALA A 211 -5.97 3.05 3.51
CA ALA A 211 -6.98 2.33 2.76
C ALA A 211 -6.85 2.54 1.24
N ALA A 212 -6.56 3.78 0.80
CA ALA A 212 -6.28 4.06 -0.61
C ALA A 212 -5.05 3.30 -1.11
N SER A 213 -3.95 3.33 -0.34
CA SER A 213 -2.74 2.58 -0.69
C SER A 213 -2.99 1.08 -0.66
N GLY A 214 -3.73 0.59 0.33
CA GLY A 214 -4.11 -0.81 0.48
C GLY A 214 -4.88 -1.31 -0.74
N MET A 215 -5.93 -0.60 -1.14
CA MET A 215 -6.70 -0.93 -2.34
C MET A 215 -5.81 -1.06 -3.58
N ASN A 216 -4.90 -0.11 -3.81
CA ASN A 216 -3.97 -0.14 -4.94
C ASN A 216 -3.02 -1.34 -4.87
N SER A 217 -2.43 -1.62 -3.70
CA SER A 217 -1.53 -2.77 -3.51
C SER A 217 -2.24 -4.11 -3.73
N GLN A 218 -3.48 -4.26 -3.26
CA GLN A 218 -4.25 -5.48 -3.45
C GLN A 218 -4.60 -5.71 -4.93
N LEU A 219 -4.99 -4.65 -5.65
CA LEU A 219 -5.28 -4.73 -7.09
C LEU A 219 -4.02 -5.03 -7.93
N ALA A 220 -2.87 -4.45 -7.58
CA ALA A 220 -1.59 -4.81 -8.19
C ALA A 220 -1.27 -6.29 -7.94
N GLY A 221 -1.52 -6.76 -6.71
CA GLY A 221 -1.36 -8.15 -6.34
C GLY A 221 -2.23 -9.11 -7.16
N VAL A 222 -3.51 -8.75 -7.39
CA VAL A 222 -4.43 -9.48 -8.28
C VAL A 222 -3.88 -9.55 -9.70
N ALA A 223 -3.44 -8.43 -10.26
CA ALA A 223 -2.94 -8.36 -11.63
C ALA A 223 -1.72 -9.26 -11.85
N GLU A 224 -0.78 -9.27 -10.91
CA GLU A 224 0.42 -10.11 -11.01
C GLU A 224 0.09 -11.61 -10.92
N LEU A 225 -0.77 -12.02 -9.97
CA LEU A 225 -1.16 -13.43 -9.83
C LEU A 225 -1.98 -13.93 -11.01
N ILE A 226 -2.88 -13.09 -11.57
CA ILE A 226 -3.58 -13.42 -12.81
C ILE A 226 -2.58 -13.57 -13.95
N GLY A 227 -1.64 -12.64 -14.10
CA GLY A 227 -0.62 -12.72 -15.14
C GLY A 227 0.26 -13.96 -15.03
N TRP A 228 0.56 -14.42 -13.81
CA TRP A 228 1.26 -15.68 -13.58
C TRP A 228 0.36 -16.88 -13.95
N LEU A 229 -0.89 -16.90 -13.49
CA LEU A 229 -1.86 -17.98 -13.80
C LEU A 229 -2.14 -18.14 -15.31
N THR A 230 -2.12 -17.04 -16.07
CA THR A 230 -2.40 -17.02 -17.51
C THR A 230 -1.14 -17.16 -18.36
N GLY A 231 0.06 -17.21 -17.76
CA GLY A 231 1.34 -17.23 -18.47
C GLY A 231 1.76 -15.89 -19.08
N GLN A 232 0.99 -14.82 -18.90
CA GLN A 232 1.29 -13.49 -19.43
C GLN A 232 2.53 -12.84 -18.77
N VAL A 233 2.97 -13.34 -17.61
CA VAL A 233 4.22 -12.89 -16.95
C VAL A 233 5.47 -13.50 -17.59
N ALA A 234 5.39 -14.69 -18.18
CA ALA A 234 6.53 -15.33 -18.85
C ALA A 234 6.94 -14.59 -20.13
N ASP A 235 5.97 -14.08 -20.90
CA ASP A 235 6.22 -13.31 -22.12
C ASP A 235 6.83 -11.92 -21.86
N ALA A 236 6.61 -11.34 -20.67
CA ALA A 236 7.17 -10.05 -20.28
C ALA A 236 8.65 -10.13 -19.84
N GLN A 237 9.09 -11.28 -19.34
CA GLN A 237 10.49 -11.52 -18.94
C GLN A 237 11.40 -11.77 -20.15
N ASP A 238 10.88 -12.30 -21.26
CA ASP A 238 11.61 -12.46 -22.52
C ASP A 238 11.77 -11.12 -23.29
N MET A 239 11.01 -10.08 -22.90
CA MET A 239 11.02 -8.74 -23.52
C MET A 239 11.71 -7.65 -22.68
N GLY A 240 12.39 -8.02 -21.58
CA GLY A 240 13.33 -7.13 -20.88
C GLY A 240 12.74 -5.87 -20.24
N THR A 241 11.46 -5.87 -19.84
CA THR A 241 10.81 -4.68 -19.27
C THR A 241 9.91 -5.00 -18.09
N LEU A 242 10.47 -5.29 -16.91
CA LEU A 242 9.79 -5.07 -15.63
C LEU A 242 10.79 -4.46 -14.64
N PRO A 243 10.45 -3.35 -13.95
CA PRO A 243 11.21 -2.91 -12.81
C PRO A 243 11.08 -3.96 -11.71
N THR A 244 12.22 -4.48 -11.26
CA THR A 244 12.29 -5.31 -10.07
C THR A 244 11.91 -4.47 -8.85
N THR A 245 11.08 -5.09 -7.99
CA THR A 245 10.67 -4.65 -6.65
C THR A 245 9.48 -3.67 -6.59
N PRO A 246 8.32 -4.09 -6.06
CA PRO A 246 7.35 -3.16 -5.49
C PRO A 246 8.01 -2.49 -4.26
N GLN A 247 8.23 -1.19 -4.33
CA GLN A 247 8.52 -0.40 -3.13
C GLN A 247 7.18 -0.27 -2.37
N THR A 248 7.00 -1.04 -1.30
CA THR A 248 5.88 -0.85 -0.37
C THR A 248 5.97 0.58 0.17
N PRO A 249 4.95 1.43 0.00
CA PRO A 249 4.91 2.71 0.68
C PRO A 249 4.84 2.44 2.18
N GLU A 250 5.88 2.85 2.91
CA GLU A 250 5.91 2.79 4.37
C GLU A 250 4.76 3.65 4.90
N MET A 251 3.87 3.04 5.67
CA MET A 251 2.71 3.75 6.22
C MET A 251 3.19 4.78 7.25
N PRO A 252 2.63 6.00 7.27
CA PRO A 252 3.07 7.02 8.20
C PRO A 252 2.84 6.54 9.63
N GLN A 253 3.94 6.38 10.38
CA GLN A 253 3.91 6.16 11.82
C GLN A 253 3.46 7.46 12.51
N GLY A 254 2.15 7.62 12.68
CA GLY A 254 1.58 8.75 13.40
C GLY A 254 1.90 8.67 14.90
N ALA A 255 2.59 9.69 15.41
CA ALA A 255 2.81 9.91 16.84
C ALA A 255 1.47 10.20 17.54
N ALA A 256 1.27 9.56 18.71
CA ALA A 256 0.14 9.82 19.57
C ALA A 256 0.10 11.30 19.97
N HIS A 257 -0.88 12.05 19.48
CA HIS A 257 -1.21 13.36 20.05
C HIS A 257 -2.08 13.15 21.30
N ALA A 258 -1.43 13.25 22.46
CA ALA A 258 -2.09 13.42 23.75
C ALA A 258 -3.00 14.66 23.69
N GLY A 259 -4.24 14.50 24.15
CA GLY A 259 -5.27 15.53 24.08
C GLY A 259 -5.08 16.68 25.07
N ALA A 260 -5.85 17.75 24.86
CA ALA A 260 -6.37 18.60 25.92
C ALA A 260 -7.57 19.39 25.38
N GLY A 261 -8.76 19.12 25.95
CA GLY A 261 -9.82 20.13 26.03
C GLY A 261 -9.47 21.15 27.11
N GLY A 262 -9.94 22.38 26.97
CA GLY A 262 -9.85 23.40 28.02
C GLY A 262 -9.63 24.81 27.49
N THR A 263 -10.70 25.60 27.52
CA THR A 263 -10.83 27.04 27.24
C THR A 263 -9.68 27.92 27.74
N GLN A 264 -9.20 28.87 26.92
CA GLN A 264 -8.48 30.05 27.39
C GLN A 264 -8.74 31.33 26.58
N GLY A 265 -8.87 32.43 27.33
CA GLY A 265 -8.55 33.79 26.91
C GLY A 265 -9.08 34.83 27.92
N PRO A 266 -8.38 35.95 28.18
CA PRO A 266 -6.93 36.18 28.07
C PRO A 266 -6.34 36.99 29.26
N ALA A 267 -5.01 36.88 29.48
CA ALA A 267 -4.16 37.99 29.95
C ALA A 267 -2.67 37.61 29.87
N ALA A 268 -1.88 38.49 29.28
CA ALA A 268 -0.40 38.55 29.32
C ALA A 268 0.02 39.72 30.23
N PRO A 269 1.32 40.08 30.40
CA PRO A 269 2.58 39.32 30.49
C PRO A 269 3.43 39.72 31.73
N LEU A 270 4.64 39.14 31.91
CA LEU A 270 5.89 39.69 32.50
C LEU A 270 6.88 38.51 32.71
N ALA A 271 7.96 38.34 31.94
CA ALA A 271 9.26 39.02 31.96
C ALA A 271 10.39 38.24 32.68
N ALA A 272 11.34 37.76 31.86
CA ALA A 272 12.81 37.79 32.00
C ALA A 272 13.54 37.14 33.19
N ALA A 273 14.44 36.21 32.86
CA ALA A 273 15.89 36.22 33.17
C ALA A 273 16.54 35.04 32.40
N ALA A 274 17.36 35.22 31.36
CA ALA A 274 18.76 35.64 31.34
C ALA A 274 19.72 34.68 32.09
N GLY A 275 20.58 34.01 31.33
CA GLY A 275 21.70 33.20 31.84
C GLY A 275 22.33 32.37 30.73
N GLY A 276 23.28 32.94 30.00
CA GLY A 276 24.05 32.24 28.97
C GLY A 276 25.27 31.50 29.53
N ALA A 277 25.79 30.55 28.73
CA ALA A 277 27.23 30.30 28.59
C ALA A 277 27.47 29.35 27.40
N LEU A 278 28.38 29.76 26.52
CA LEU A 278 29.01 28.94 25.49
C LEU A 278 29.79 27.78 26.13
N LEU A 279 29.85 26.64 25.43
CA LEU A 279 31.10 25.89 25.23
C LEU A 279 30.97 25.00 23.98
N ALA A 280 31.89 25.22 23.04
CA ALA A 280 32.05 24.47 21.81
C ALA A 280 33.17 23.44 21.97
N VAL A 281 32.92 22.19 21.57
CA VAL A 281 33.87 21.14 21.18
C VAL A 281 33.05 20.25 20.23
N GLY A 282 33.34 19.99 18.96
CA GLY A 282 34.62 19.77 18.28
C GLY A 282 34.69 18.28 17.90
N GLY A 283 34.53 17.95 16.61
CA GLY A 283 34.76 16.58 16.12
C GLY A 283 34.00 16.21 14.85
N GLY A 284 34.52 16.63 13.69
CA GLY A 284 34.13 16.10 12.39
C GLY A 284 34.96 14.87 12.02
N PHE A 285 34.36 13.93 11.28
CA PHE A 285 35.10 12.97 10.46
C PHE A 285 34.47 12.93 9.07
N ALA A 286 35.16 13.58 8.14
CA ALA A 286 35.02 13.34 6.71
C ALA A 286 36.13 12.35 6.31
N VAL A 287 35.78 11.27 5.62
CA VAL A 287 36.74 10.45 4.88
C VAL A 287 36.32 10.45 3.43
N THR A 288 37.14 11.05 2.59
CA THR A 288 37.03 11.03 1.14
C THR A 288 38.24 10.33 0.54
N LEU A 289 37.96 9.59 -0.54
CA LEU A 289 38.84 9.16 -1.64
C LEU A 289 39.80 7.99 -1.39
N LEU A 290 39.67 6.95 -2.23
CA LEU A 290 40.58 6.85 -3.38
C LEU A 290 40.04 5.89 -4.47
N ARG A 291 39.72 6.47 -5.62
CA ARG A 291 39.58 5.79 -6.91
C ARG A 291 40.99 5.38 -7.39
N ARG A 292 41.19 4.12 -7.75
CA ARG A 292 42.24 3.72 -8.71
C ARG A 292 41.62 2.96 -9.88
N ARG A 293 42.04 3.32 -11.09
CA ARG A 293 41.62 2.78 -12.39
C ARG A 293 42.83 2.09 -13.05
N ARG A 294 42.52 1.06 -13.86
CA ARG A 294 43.33 0.34 -14.89
C ARG A 294 44.37 -0.66 -14.34
N ALA A 295 44.66 -1.80 -14.97
CA ALA A 295 44.46 -2.24 -16.36
C ALA A 295 44.31 -3.77 -16.49
N THR A 296 43.74 -4.16 -17.63
CA THR A 296 43.73 -5.48 -18.28
C THR A 296 45.12 -6.07 -18.55
N VAL A 297 45.29 -7.38 -18.35
CA VAL A 297 46.25 -8.22 -19.09
C VAL A 297 45.60 -9.56 -19.44
N ARG A 298 45.79 -9.94 -20.72
CA ARG A 298 45.41 -11.17 -21.40
C ARG A 298 46.68 -11.97 -21.69
N GLN A 299 46.73 -13.25 -21.35
CA GLN A 299 47.58 -14.31 -21.93
C GLN A 299 46.81 -15.62 -21.63
N GLN A 300 46.35 -16.47 -22.55
CA GLN A 300 47.00 -17.17 -23.67
C GLN A 300 48.32 -17.86 -23.29
N GLY A 301 48.21 -19.17 -23.10
CA GLY A 301 49.22 -20.15 -22.71
C GLY A 301 48.51 -21.39 -22.20
#